data_AF-A0AAW6BPX7-F1
#
_entry.id   AF-A0AAW6BPX7-F1
#
_cell.length_a   1.000
_cell.length_b   1.000
_cell.length_c   1.000
_cell.angle_alpha   90.00
_cell.angle_beta   90.00
_cell.angle_gamma   90.00
#
_symmetry.space_group_name_H-M   'P 1'
#
loop_
_entity.id
_entity.type
_entity.pdbx_description
1 polymer ?
#
loop_
_entity_poly.entity_id
_entity_poly.type
_entity_poly.pdbx_seq_one_letter_code
_entity_poly.pdbx_strand_id
1 'polypeptide(L)' 'MANRDCNADLAISKARRSYKVGYASTRHEDRSTGMTRYYSQHPSLHLKGNWLQEAGFATGQAVNITVERGQLIIRLANEG' A
#
# COMPACT_ATOMS: atom_id res chain seq x y z
N MET A 1 14.75 12.09 -39.85
CA MET A 1 14.12 12.99 -38.86
C MET A 1 13.16 12.17 -38.02
N ALA A 2 13.10 12.50 -36.73
CA ALA A 2 12.53 11.68 -35.67
C ALA A 2 11.07 11.29 -35.89
N ASN A 3 10.74 10.04 -35.60
CA ASN A 3 9.59 9.79 -34.75
C ASN A 3 9.85 8.58 -33.84
N ARG A 4 10.36 8.85 -32.64
CA ARG A 4 10.34 7.90 -31.52
C ARG A 4 9.12 8.23 -30.67
N ASP A 5 7.94 7.90 -31.18
CA ASP A 5 6.78 7.71 -30.32
C ASP A 5 6.95 6.34 -29.66
N CYS A 6 7.93 6.25 -28.76
CA CYS A 6 7.94 5.23 -27.72
C CYS A 6 6.76 5.57 -26.83
N ASN A 7 5.57 5.12 -27.22
CA ASN A 7 4.37 5.14 -26.39
C ASN A 7 4.80 4.60 -25.04
N ALA A 8 4.85 5.48 -24.05
CA ALA A 8 5.09 5.22 -22.65
C ALA A 8 3.88 4.49 -22.03
N ASP A 9 3.26 3.59 -22.80
CA ASP A 9 2.45 2.50 -22.32
C ASP A 9 3.43 1.46 -21.79
N LEU A 10 4.09 1.81 -20.69
CA LEU A 10 4.65 0.84 -19.76
C LEU A 10 3.44 0.03 -19.30
N ALA A 11 3.09 -0.95 -20.12
CA ALA A 11 1.96 -1.83 -19.95
C ALA A 11 2.03 -2.33 -18.52
N ILE A 12 1.15 -1.80 -17.66
CA ILE A 12 1.03 -2.24 -16.27
C ILE A 12 0.71 -3.72 -16.40
N SER A 13 1.75 -4.54 -16.27
CA SER A 13 1.75 -5.92 -16.80
C SER A 13 0.69 -6.79 -16.12
N LYS A 14 0.13 -6.30 -15.00
CA LYS A 14 -1.09 -6.79 -14.36
C LYS A 14 -1.91 -5.62 -13.79
N ALA A 15 -2.82 -5.07 -14.60
CA ALA A 15 -3.73 -4.01 -14.19
C ALA A 15 -4.70 -4.41 -13.06
N ARG A 16 -4.96 -5.71 -12.85
CA ARG A 16 -5.81 -6.22 -11.76
C ARG A 16 -5.05 -7.19 -10.86
N ARG A 17 -5.08 -6.89 -9.55
CA ARG A 17 -4.54 -7.74 -8.48
C ARG A 17 -5.63 -7.92 -7.42
N SER A 18 -5.85 -9.16 -6.99
CA SER A 18 -6.83 -9.49 -5.95
C SER A 18 -6.11 -9.73 -4.63
N TYR A 19 -6.50 -9.00 -3.60
CA TYR A 19 -5.98 -9.15 -2.24
C TYR A 19 -7.13 -9.53 -1.29
N LYS A 20 -6.81 -10.28 -0.24
CA LYS A 20 -7.72 -10.52 0.88
C LYS A 20 -7.30 -9.64 2.04
N VAL A 21 -8.28 -9.03 2.71
CA VAL A 21 -8.05 -8.34 3.98
C VAL A 21 -7.65 -9.37 5.02
N GLY A 22 -6.47 -9.18 5.61
CA GLY A 22 -5.98 -9.99 6.72
C GLY A 22 -6.17 -9.25 8.04
N TYR A 23 -5.42 -9.67 9.05
CA TYR A 23 -5.30 -8.96 10.31
C TYR A 23 -3.83 -8.71 10.64
N ALA A 24 -3.55 -7.56 11.25
CA ALA A 24 -2.30 -7.28 11.95
C ALA A 24 -2.52 -7.55 13.44
N SER A 25 -1.59 -8.25 14.08
CA SER A 25 -1.62 -8.49 15.52
C SER A 25 -0.55 -7.67 16.22
N THR A 26 -0.93 -7.04 17.33
CA THR A 26 0.00 -6.30 18.19
C THR A 26 0.03 -6.96 19.55
N ARG A 27 1.23 -7.35 19.98
CA ARG A 27 1.46 -7.91 21.32
C ARG A 27 1.55 -6.77 22.32
N HIS A 28 0.74 -6.84 23.37
CA HIS A 28 0.80 -5.92 24.50
C HIS A 28 1.50 -6.60 25.66
N GLU A 29 2.67 -6.09 26.01
CA GLU A 29 3.48 -6.58 27.11
C GLU A 29 3.49 -5.60 28.27
N ASP A 30 3.55 -6.15 29.47
CA ASP A 30 3.80 -5.38 30.66
C ASP A 30 5.25 -4.89 30.66
N ARG A 31 5.45 -3.57 30.63
CA ARG A 31 6.80 -2.99 30.52
C ARG A 31 7.70 -3.28 31.73
N SER A 32 7.11 -3.57 32.89
CA SER A 32 7.87 -3.84 34.12
C SER A 32 8.33 -5.29 34.24
N THR A 33 7.52 -6.23 33.74
CA THR A 33 7.72 -7.67 33.91
C THR A 33 8.07 -8.39 32.61
N GLY A 34 7.90 -7.73 31.45
CA GLY A 34 8.07 -8.31 30.11
C GLY A 34 7.00 -9.35 29.75
N MET A 35 5.98 -9.53 30.59
CA MET A 35 4.98 -10.58 30.40
C MET A 35 3.90 -10.13 29.43
N THR A 36 3.49 -11.02 28.51
CA THR A 36 2.38 -10.72 27.59
C THR A 36 1.08 -10.59 28.37
N ARG A 37 0.41 -9.45 28.25
CA ARG A 37 -0.94 -9.25 28.80
C ARG A 37 -1.99 -9.79 27.83
N TYR A 38 -1.92 -9.37 26.57
CA TYR A 38 -2.86 -9.80 25.52
C TYR A 38 -2.35 -9.44 24.12
N TYR A 39 -3.08 -9.89 23.10
CA TYR A 39 -2.89 -9.51 21.70
C TYR A 39 -4.10 -8.71 21.23
N SER A 40 -3.87 -7.58 20.55
CA SER A 40 -4.92 -6.90 19.79
C SER A 40 -4.83 -7.27 18.31
N GLN A 41 -5.97 -7.31 17.63
CA GLN A 41 -6.05 -7.58 16.19
C GLN A 41 -6.80 -6.46 15.49
N HIS A 42 -6.29 -6.05 14.33
CA HIS A 42 -6.88 -5.00 13.50
C HIS A 42 -6.88 -5.44 12.03
N PRO A 43 -7.92 -5.11 11.23
CA PRO A 43 -7.94 -5.45 9.82
C PRO A 43 -6.77 -4.77 9.10
N SER A 44 -6.12 -5.50 8.18
CA SER A 44 -4.96 -5.02 7.46
C SER A 44 -5.00 -5.40 5.98
N LEU A 45 -4.54 -4.48 5.13
CA LEU A 45 -4.33 -4.71 3.72
C LEU A 45 -2.85 -4.50 3.41
N HIS A 46 -2.20 -5.52 2.83
CA HIS A 46 -0.76 -5.49 2.57
C HIS A 46 -0.50 -5.43 1.07
N LEU A 47 -0.20 -4.23 0.57
CA LEU A 47 0.17 -3.98 -0.82
C LEU A 47 1.70 -3.98 -0.92
N LYS A 48 2.27 -4.94 -1.67
CA LYS A 48 3.72 -5.04 -1.88
C LYS A 48 4.08 -5.53 -3.28
N GLY A 49 5.27 -5.15 -3.74
CA GLY A 49 5.91 -5.62 -4.97
C GLY A 49 6.24 -4.51 -5.96
N ASN A 50 7.11 -4.82 -6.93
CA ASN A 50 7.62 -3.86 -7.93
C ASN A 50 6.52 -3.15 -8.74
N TRP A 51 5.34 -3.76 -8.83
CA TRP A 51 4.18 -3.18 -9.50
C TRP A 51 3.69 -1.87 -8.88
N LEU A 52 3.96 -1.62 -7.60
CA LEU A 52 3.67 -0.32 -6.98
C LEU A 52 4.52 0.77 -7.60
N GLN A 53 5.81 0.51 -7.79
CA GLN A 53 6.73 1.43 -8.46
C GLN A 53 6.37 1.59 -9.94
N GLU A 54 6.00 0.52 -10.64
CA GLU A 54 5.47 0.58 -12.03
C GLU A 54 4.19 1.43 -12.11
N ALA A 55 3.35 1.40 -11.08
CA ALA A 55 2.14 2.22 -10.96
C ALA A 55 2.42 3.67 -10.47
N GLY A 56 3.69 4.05 -10.31
CA GLY A 56 4.08 5.40 -9.91
C GLY A 56 4.14 5.64 -8.39
N PHE A 57 4.00 4.61 -7.56
CA PHE A 57 4.19 4.69 -6.09
C PHE A 57 5.62 4.29 -5.72
N ALA A 58 6.56 5.21 -5.89
CA ALA A 58 7.96 4.98 -5.53
C ALA A 58 8.20 5.05 -4.02
N THR A 59 9.25 4.40 -3.54
CA THR A 59 9.67 4.44 -2.14
C THR A 59 9.95 5.88 -1.70
N GLY A 60 9.41 6.27 -0.55
CA GLY A 60 9.59 7.61 0.01
C GLY A 60 8.59 8.65 -0.46
N GLN A 61 7.72 8.34 -1.44
CA GLN A 61 6.65 9.25 -1.83
C GLN A 61 5.51 9.25 -0.81
N ALA A 62 5.01 10.45 -0.51
CA ALA A 62 3.82 10.62 0.30
C ALA A 62 2.57 10.20 -0.49
N VAL A 63 1.62 9.57 0.19
CA VAL A 63 0.35 9.11 -0.39
C VAL A 63 -0.82 9.56 0.46
N ASN A 64 -1.92 9.91 -0.20
CA ASN A 64 -3.20 10.22 0.42
C ASN A 64 -4.16 9.04 0.23
N ILE A 65 -4.89 8.70 1.29
CA ILE A 65 -5.90 7.64 1.28
C ILE A 65 -7.26 8.26 1.59
N THR A 66 -8.16 8.23 0.61
CA THR A 66 -9.57 8.57 0.81
C THR A 66 -10.35 7.32 1.18
N VAL A 67 -11.16 7.41 2.24
CA VAL A 67 -11.92 6.30 2.79
C VAL A 67 -13.41 6.50 2.52
N GLU A 68 -14.02 5.52 1.87
CA GLU A 68 -15.46 5.44 1.62
C GLU A 68 -16.01 4.08 2.05
N ARG A 69 -17.33 3.92 2.11
CA ARG A 69 -17.94 2.63 2.47
C ARG A 69 -17.58 1.57 1.42
N GLY A 70 -16.74 0.62 1.80
CA GLY A 70 -16.31 -0.49 0.94
C GLY A 70 -15.22 -0.14 -0.06
N GLN A 71 -14.65 1.07 0.01
CA GLN A 71 -13.67 1.53 -0.97
C GLN A 71 -12.55 2.35 -0.32
N LEU A 72 -11.32 2.10 -0.76
CA LEU A 72 -10.14 2.88 -0.43
C LEU A 72 -9.53 3.40 -1.73
N ILE A 73 -9.37 4.72 -1.84
CA ILE A 73 -8.74 5.35 -3.01
C ILE A 73 -7.36 5.85 -2.57
N ILE A 74 -6.31 5.29 -3.15
CA ILE A 74 -4.91 5.64 -2.86
C ILE A 74 -4.38 6.50 -4.00
N ARG A 75 -3.86 7.68 -3.67
CA ARG A 75 -3.27 8.62 -4.64
C ARG A 75 -1.94 9.15 -4.09
N LEU A 76 -1.05 9.58 -4.97
CA LEU A 76 0.12 10.35 -4.55
C LEU A 76 -0.35 11.64 -3.87
N ALA A 77 0.32 12.02 -2.78
CA ALA A 77 0.11 13.33 -2.20
C ALA A 77 0.80 14.35 -3.13
N ASN A 78 0.04 15.32 -3.62
CA ASN A 78 0.66 16.45 -4.29
C ASN A 78 1.48 17.20 -3.23
N GLU A 79 2.80 17.26 -3.43
CA GLU A 79 3.62 18.27 -2.77
C GLU A 79 3.04 19.62 -3.18
N GLY A 80 2.59 20.41 -2.20
CA GLY A 80 2.10 21.77 -2.43
C GLY A 80 3.21 22.70 -2.91
#